data_AF-A0A9D1SU22-F1
#
_entry.id   AF-A0A9D1SU22-F1
#
_cell.length_a   1.000
_cell.length_b   1.000
_cell.length_c   1.000
_cell.angle_alpha   90.00
_cell.angle_beta   90.00
_cell.angle_gamma   90.00
#
_symmetry.space_group_name_H-M   'P 1'
#
loop_
_entity.id
_entity.type
_entity.pdbx_description
1 polymer ?
#
loop_
_entity_poly.entity_id
_entity_poly.type
_entity_poly.pdbx_seq_one_letter_code
_entity_poly.pdbx_strand_id
1 'polypeptide(L)' 'MIYFLEDDNNIRNFVIYALNNTGLEAEGFDHPDAFWEAMKKKQPDL' A
#
# COMPACT_ATOMS: atom_id res chain seq x y z
N MET A 1 5.05 4.68 6.79
CA MET A 1 4.76 4.10 5.45
C MET A 1 3.80 2.95 5.68
N ILE A 2 2.74 2.80 4.90
CA ILE A 2 1.74 1.76 5.09
C ILE A 2 1.62 0.96 3.80
N TYR A 3 1.73 -0.36 3.90
CA TYR A 3 1.51 -1.25 2.76
C TYR A 3 0.12 -1.87 2.83
N PHE A 4 -0.64 -1.75 1.75
CA PHE A 4 -2.01 -2.23 1.64
C PHE A 4 -2.13 -3.21 0.47
N LEU A 5 -2.58 -4.43 0.72
CA LEU A 5 -2.73 -5.47 -0.30
C LEU A 5 -4.22 -5.72 -0.55
N GLU A 6 -4.68 -5.48 -1.78
CA GLU A 6 -6.09 -5.52 -2.17
C GLU A 6 -6.21 -5.82 -3.68
N ASP A 7 -7.03 -6.81 -4.05
CA ASP A 7 -7.17 -7.29 -5.43
C ASP A 7 -8.11 -6.40 -6.27
N ASP A 8 -9.09 -5.74 -5.66
CA ASP A 8 -9.93 -4.77 -6.36
C ASP A 8 -9.24 -3.39 -6.44
N ASN A 9 -9.01 -2.94 -7.68
CA ASN A 9 -8.35 -1.67 -7.95
C ASN A 9 -9.11 -0.45 -7.42
N ASN A 10 -10.45 -0.47 -7.40
CA ASN A 10 -11.25 0.64 -6.90
C ASN A 10 -11.09 0.77 -5.38
N ILE A 11 -11.14 -0.35 -4.66
CA ILE A 11 -10.96 -0.37 -3.20
C ILE A 11 -9.54 0.08 -2.85
N ARG A 12 -8.53 -0.49 -3.50
CA ARG A 12 -7.13 -0.13 -3.32
C ARG A 12 -6.90 1.37 -3.49
N ASN A 13 -7.35 1.95 -4.60
CA ASN A 13 -7.15 3.36 -4.87
C ASN A 13 -7.87 4.26 -3.85
N PHE A 14 -9.08 3.88 -3.42
CA PHE A 14 -9.82 4.62 -2.41
C PHE A 14 -9.10 4.65 -1.06
N VAL A 15 -8.60 3.50 -0.60
CA VAL A 15 -7.88 3.39 0.68
C VAL A 15 -6.55 4.15 0.63
N ILE A 16 -5.76 3.97 -0.44
CA ILE A 16 -4.50 4.68 -0.63
C ILE A 16 -4.71 6.19 -0.69
N TYR A 17 -5.76 6.65 -1.37
CA TYR A 17 -6.13 8.07 -1.39
C TYR A 17 -6.46 8.58 0.02
N ALA A 18 -7.29 7.85 0.78
CA ALA A 18 -7.68 8.24 2.13
C ALA A 18 -6.45 8.32 3.06
N LEU A 19 -5.57 7.32 3.04
CA LEU A 19 -4.35 7.30 3.85
C LEU A 19 -3.41 8.45 3.50
N ASN A 20 -3.13 8.67 2.22
CA ASN A 20 -2.27 9.77 1.78
C ASN A 20 -2.88 11.14 2.14
N ASN A 21 -4.21 11.29 2.09
CA ASN A 21 -4.89 12.52 2.49
C ASN A 21 -4.81 12.78 4.01
N THR A 22 -4.63 11.74 4.83
CA THR A 22 -4.35 11.88 6.27
C THR A 22 -2.88 12.18 6.60
N GLY A 23 -2.02 12.30 5.59
CA GLY A 23 -0.58 12.49 5.75
C GLY A 23 0.19 11.19 6.03
N LEU A 24 -0.48 10.03 5.92
CA LEU A 24 0.15 8.72 6.03
C LEU A 24 0.57 8.25 4.64
N GLU A 25 1.88 8.21 4.40
CA GLU A 25 2.43 7.66 3.15
C GLU A 25 2.02 6.19 3.02
N ALA A 26 1.24 5.86 1.99
CA ALA A 26 0.73 4.51 1.75
C ALA A 26 0.96 4.05 0.31
N GLU A 27 1.27 2.76 0.16
CA GLU A 27 1.51 2.09 -1.12
C GLU A 27 0.61 0.85 -1.23
N GLY A 28 -0.08 0.73 -2.38
CA GLY A 28 -1.06 -0.32 -2.64
C GLY A 28 -0.53 -1.38 -3.58
N PHE A 29 -0.78 -2.64 -3.26
CA PHE A 29 -0.39 -3.81 -4.06
C PHE A 29 -1.63 -4.59 -4.43
N ASP A 30 -1.67 -5.12 -5.65
CA ASP A 30 -2.73 -6.00 -6.12
C ASP A 30 -2.39 -7.45 -5.85
N HIS A 31 -1.10 -7.79 -5.87
CA HIS A 31 -0.62 -9.16 -5.77
C HIS A 31 0.45 -9.28 -4.67
N PRO A 32 0.51 -10.42 -3.96
CA PRO A 32 1.49 -10.63 -2.90
C PRO A 32 2.94 -10.50 -3.38
N ASP A 33 3.22 -10.87 -4.63
CA ASP A 33 4.57 -10.80 -5.20
C ASP A 33 5.11 -9.37 -5.20
N ALA A 34 4.29 -8.40 -5.61
CA ALA A 34 4.66 -6.99 -5.62
C ALA A 34 4.88 -6.45 -4.19
N PHE A 35 4.04 -6.86 -3.24
CA PHE A 35 4.19 -6.50 -1.83
C PHE A 35 5.52 -7.01 -1.24
N TRP A 36 5.87 -8.27 -1.49
CA TRP A 36 7.11 -8.86 -0.98
C TRP A 36 8.36 -8.21 -1.59
N GLU A 37 8.32 -7.85 -2.87
CA GLU A 37 9.40 -7.09 -3.51
C GLU A 37 9.55 -5.68 -2.92
N ALA A 38 8.45 -5.01 -2.56
CA ALA A 38 8.49 -3.71 -1.88
C ALA A 38 9.06 -3.82 -0.46
N MET A 39 8.62 -4.82 0.32
CA MET A 39 9.12 -5.11 1.67
C MET A 39 10.64 -5.36 1.73
N LYS A 40 11.23 -5.93 0.66
CA LYS A 40 12.69 -6.11 0.56
C LYS A 40 13.43 -4.79 0.33
N LYS A 41 12.77 -3.79 -0.27
CA LYS A 41 13.38 -2.48 -0.61
C LYS A 41 13.24 -1.48 0.52
N LYS A 42 12.05 -1.37 1.11
CA LYS A 42 11.73 -0.44 2.19
C LYS A 42 10.81 -1.15 3.16
N GLN A 43 11.27 -1.34 4.40
CA GLN A 43 10.38 -1.80 5.46
C GLN A 43 9.59 -0.61 5.98
N PRO A 44 8.25 -0.71 6.04
CA PRO A 44 7.45 0.30 6.69
C PRO A 44 7.71 0.29 8.20
N ASP A 45 8.07 1.46 8.75
CA ASP A 45 7.97 1.73 10.18
C ASP A 45 6.47 1.84 10.50
N LEU A 46 5.97 0.87 11.25
CA LEU A 46 4.55 0.71 11.59
C LEU A 46 3.96 1.96 12.27
#